data_AF-A0A0F9M457-F1
#
_entry.id   AF-A0A0F9M457-F1
#
_cell.length_a   1.000
_cell.length_b   1.000
_cell.length_c   1.000
_cell.angle_alpha   90.00
_cell.angle_beta   90.00
_cell.angle_gamma   90.00
#
_symmetry.space_group_name_H-M   'P 1'
#
loop_
_entity.id
_entity.type
_entity.pdbx_description
1 polymer ?
#
loop_
_entity_poly.entity_id
_entity_poly.type
_entity_poly.pdbx_seq_one_letter_code
_entity_poly.pdbx_strand_id
1 'polypeptide(L)'
;MATKSKKITIETIAKNYKRAGRMMSKWKKKAKEDIKFVLGEQWEKDVKKTIEDQGRPALTLNIIQPIIRLVTGYQRDSRSSIKALPEGGE
;
A
#
# COMPACT_ATOMS: atom_id res chain seq x y z
N MET A 1 37.69 2.87 -12.94
CA MET A 1 37.48 1.54 -12.31
C MET A 1 36.15 0.98 -12.78
N ALA A 2 36.16 0.14 -13.81
CA ALA A 2 34.94 -0.41 -14.39
C ALA A 2 34.35 -1.49 -13.48
N THR A 3 33.19 -1.22 -12.90
CA THR A 3 32.40 -2.19 -12.14
C THR A 3 31.93 -3.29 -13.09
N LYS A 4 32.53 -4.48 -12.99
CA LYS A 4 32.10 -5.67 -13.74
C LYS A 4 30.60 -5.89 -13.52
N SER A 5 29.81 -5.78 -14.58
CA SER A 5 28.38 -6.12 -14.58
C SER A 5 28.23 -7.57 -14.13
N LYS A 6 27.69 -7.76 -12.93
CA LYS A 6 27.51 -9.07 -12.32
C LYS A 6 26.38 -9.78 -13.08
N LYS A 7 26.71 -10.78 -13.90
CA LYS A 7 25.72 -11.57 -14.65
C LYS A 7 24.67 -12.10 -13.66
N ILE A 8 23.40 -11.76 -13.92
CA ILE A 8 22.28 -12.18 -13.08
C ILE A 8 22.01 -13.66 -13.37
N THR A 9 22.42 -14.54 -12.47
CA THR A 9 22.16 -15.99 -12.56
C THR A 9 20.76 -16.33 -12.04
N ILE A 10 20.16 -17.41 -12.56
CA ILE A 10 18.84 -17.93 -12.14
C ILE A 10 18.77 -18.12 -10.61
N GLU A 11 19.86 -18.58 -10.00
CA GLU A 11 19.97 -18.76 -8.54
C GLU A 11 19.85 -17.44 -7.77
N THR A 12 20.45 -16.36 -8.30
CA THR A 12 20.37 -15.02 -7.70
C THR A 12 18.95 -14.48 -7.79
N ILE A 13 18.26 -14.71 -8.91
CA ILE A 13 16.85 -14.33 -9.08
C ILE A 13 15.98 -15.07 -8.06
N ALA A 14 16.13 -16.40 -7.94
CA ALA A 14 15.36 -17.21 -7.00
C ALA A 14 15.61 -16.79 -5.54
N LYS A 15 16.86 -16.47 -5.19
CA LYS A 15 17.22 -15.97 -3.85
C LYS A 15 16.58 -14.59 -3.58
N ASN A 16 16.64 -13.68 -4.55
CA ASN A 16 16.06 -12.34 -4.43
C ASN A 16 14.52 -12.41 -4.34
N TYR A 17 13.88 -13.29 -5.12
CA TYR A 17 12.44 -13.52 -5.04
C TYR A 17 12.02 -14.03 -3.64
N LYS A 18 12.72 -15.04 -3.12
CA LYS A 18 12.46 -15.55 -1.75
C LYS A 18 12.70 -14.49 -0.68
N ARG A 19 13.68 -13.60 -0.87
CA ARG A 19 13.96 -12.48 0.05
C ARG A 19 12.85 -11.43 0.00
N ALA A 20 12.47 -11.01 -1.21
CA ALA A 20 11.40 -10.04 -1.43
C ALA A 20 10.07 -10.56 -0.88
N GLY A 21 9.70 -11.81 -1.16
CA GLY A 21 8.48 -12.42 -0.65
C GLY A 21 8.41 -12.45 0.88
N ARG A 22 9.52 -12.75 1.56
CA ARG A 22 9.60 -12.72 3.03
C ARG A 22 9.40 -11.32 3.59
N MET A 23 10.07 -10.32 3.05
CA MET A 23 9.96 -8.94 3.52
C MET A 23 8.58 -8.35 3.22
N MET A 24 8.05 -8.63 2.04
CA MET A 24 6.79 -8.06 1.56
C MET A 24 5.56 -8.77 2.14
N SER A 25 5.68 -9.98 2.68
CA SER A 25 4.54 -10.76 3.19
C SER A 25 3.69 -9.99 4.22
N LYS A 26 4.32 -9.37 5.21
CA LYS A 26 3.60 -8.59 6.25
C LYS A 26 2.90 -7.37 5.65
N TRP A 27 3.61 -6.63 4.79
CA TRP A 27 3.06 -5.45 4.11
C TRP A 27 1.91 -5.83 3.18
N LYS A 28 2.06 -6.89 2.37
CA LYS A 28 1.05 -7.34 1.42
C LYS A 28 -0.25 -7.74 2.10
N LYS A 29 -0.19 -8.35 3.29
CA LYS A 29 -1.38 -8.67 4.09
C LYS A 29 -2.14 -7.41 4.48
N LYS A 30 -1.44 -6.43 5.07
CA LYS A 30 -2.04 -5.13 5.47
C LYS A 30 -2.55 -4.34 4.27
N ALA A 31 -1.75 -4.19 3.22
CA ALA A 31 -2.16 -3.49 2.02
C ALA A 31 -3.41 -4.10 1.36
N LYS A 32 -3.55 -5.43 1.38
CA LYS A 32 -4.75 -6.10 0.88
C LYS A 32 -5.98 -5.78 1.74
N GLU A 33 -5.80 -5.69 3.04
CA GLU A 33 -6.85 -5.27 3.98
C GLU A 33 -7.24 -3.82 3.73
N ASP A 34 -6.28 -2.90 3.68
CA ASP A 34 -6.50 -1.48 3.41
C ASP A 34 -7.33 -1.27 2.12
N ILE A 35 -6.97 -1.96 1.03
CA ILE A 35 -7.72 -1.88 -0.24
C ILE A 35 -9.16 -2.37 -0.08
N LYS A 36 -9.39 -3.46 0.65
CA LYS A 36 -10.75 -3.98 0.91
C LYS A 36 -11.60 -2.98 1.68
N PHE A 37 -11.03 -2.34 2.69
CA PHE A 37 -11.74 -1.32 3.47
C PHE A 37 -12.17 -0.14 2.61
N VAL A 38 -11.30 0.29 1.68
CA VAL A 38 -11.62 1.34 0.70
C VAL A 38 -12.72 0.90 -0.27
N LEU A 39 -12.75 -0.37 -0.67
CA LEU A 39 -13.81 -0.95 -1.52
C LEU A 39 -15.13 -1.21 -0.77
N GLY A 40 -15.17 -1.03 0.55
CA GLY A 40 -16.35 -1.29 1.38
C GLY A 40 -16.48 -2.72 1.90
N GLU A 41 -15.49 -3.58 1.67
CA GLU A 41 -15.38 -4.90 2.32
C GLU A 41 -14.71 -4.77 3.69
N GLN A 42 -15.40 -4.14 4.65
CA GLN A 42 -14.85 -3.81 5.98
C GLN A 42 -15.09 -4.91 7.03
N TRP A 43 -15.99 -5.84 6.76
CA TRP A 43 -16.33 -6.91 7.69
C TRP A 43 -15.55 -8.18 7.39
N GLU A 44 -15.11 -8.87 8.45
CA GLU A 44 -14.71 -10.26 8.31
C GLU A 44 -15.92 -11.11 7.91
N LYS A 45 -15.69 -12.11 7.04
CA LYS A 45 -16.77 -12.89 6.42
C LYS A 45 -17.62 -13.63 7.46
N ASP A 46 -16.98 -14.19 8.47
CA ASP A 46 -17.65 -14.99 9.51
C ASP A 46 -18.48 -14.10 10.45
N VAL A 47 -17.96 -12.92 10.77
CA VAL A 47 -18.67 -11.91 11.56
C VAL A 47 -19.87 -11.37 10.80
N LYS A 48 -19.70 -11.05 9.51
CA LYS A 48 -20.79 -10.59 8.65
C LYS A 48 -21.93 -11.61 8.60
N LYS A 49 -21.60 -12.88 8.39
CA LYS A 49 -22.58 -13.97 8.37
C LYS A 49 -23.32 -14.09 9.70
N THR A 50 -22.61 -14.02 10.82
CA THR A 50 -23.21 -14.10 12.16
C THR A 50 -24.21 -12.95 12.41
N ILE A 51 -23.89 -11.74 11.95
CA ILE A 51 -24.77 -10.57 12.09
C ILE A 51 -26.01 -10.70 11.19
N GLU A 52 -25.83 -11.19 9.96
CA GLU A 52 -26.92 -11.47 9.02
C GLU A 52 -27.85 -12.58 9.55
N ASP A 53 -27.30 -13.65 10.14
CA ASP A 53 -28.05 -14.74 10.77
C ASP A 53 -28.86 -14.25 11.98
N GLN A 54 -28.40 -13.20 12.67
CA GLN A 54 -29.13 -12.52 13.74
C GLN A 54 -30.23 -11.57 13.24
N GLY A 55 -30.49 -11.52 11.93
CA GLY A 55 -31.50 -10.65 11.32
C GLY A 55 -31.11 -9.18 11.29
N ARG A 56 -29.83 -8.86 11.51
CA ARG A 56 -29.31 -7.49 11.47
C ARG A 56 -28.51 -7.30 10.18
N PRO A 57 -28.73 -6.23 9.40
CA PRO A 57 -27.85 -5.94 8.28
C PRO A 57 -26.49 -5.46 8.79
N ALA A 58 -25.39 -5.97 8.21
CA ALA A 58 -24.05 -5.47 8.48
C ALA A 58 -23.87 -4.08 7.86
N LEU A 59 -24.18 -3.03 8.63
CA LEU A 59 -24.07 -1.64 8.21
C LEU A 59 -22.61 -1.26 7.92
N THR A 60 -22.32 -0.91 6.67
CA THR A 60 -21.00 -0.44 6.25
C THR A 60 -21.06 1.01 5.80
N LEU A 61 -20.45 1.91 6.56
CA LEU A 61 -20.33 3.33 6.21
C LEU A 61 -18.91 3.63 5.72
N ASN A 62 -18.75 3.79 4.41
CA ASN A 62 -17.43 4.02 3.81
C ASN A 62 -17.01 5.50 3.88
N ILE A 63 -16.69 5.97 5.09
CA ILE A 63 -16.19 7.33 5.34
C ILE A 63 -14.70 7.46 4.94
N ILE A 64 -14.00 6.33 4.83
CA ILE A 64 -12.56 6.28 4.51
C ILE A 64 -12.31 6.76 3.08
N GLN A 65 -13.12 6.30 2.12
CA GLN A 65 -12.95 6.65 0.71
C GLN A 65 -12.95 8.17 0.41
N PRO A 66 -13.91 8.98 0.92
CA PRO A 66 -13.88 10.43 0.69
C PRO A 66 -12.68 11.11 1.38
N ILE A 67 -12.26 10.65 2.57
CA ILE A 67 -11.07 11.19 3.25
C ILE A 67 -9.82 10.97 2.41
N ILE A 68 -9.64 9.77 1.84
CA ILE A 68 -8.51 9.48 0.94
C ILE A 68 -8.53 10.41 -0.28
N ARG A 69 -9.69 10.63 -0.89
CA ARG A 69 -9.83 11.54 -2.05
C ARG A 69 -9.48 12.98 -1.68
N LEU A 70 -9.88 13.43 -0.48
CA LEU A 70 -9.55 14.76 0.03
C LEU A 70 -8.03 14.91 0.18
N VAL A 71 -7.37 13.99 0.88
CA VAL A 71 -5.92 14.05 1.12
C VAL A 71 -5.13 13.97 -0.18
N THR A 72 -5.52 13.07 -1.08
CA THR A 72 -4.86 12.93 -2.40
C THR A 72 -5.07 14.16 -3.28
N GLY A 73 -6.23 14.81 -3.20
CA GLY A 73 -6.49 16.11 -3.83
C GLY A 73 -5.55 17.19 -3.29
N TYR A 74 -5.46 17.31 -1.96
CA TYR A 74 -4.56 18.27 -1.31
C TYR A 74 -3.09 18.05 -1.69
N GLN A 75 -2.62 16.80 -1.70
CA GLN A 75 -1.25 16.47 -2.12
C GLN A 75 -0.96 16.78 -3.59
N ARG A 76 -1.98 16.72 -4.45
CA ARG A 76 -1.85 17.07 -5.87
C ARG A 76 -1.74 18.58 -6.06
N ASP A 77 -2.54 19.34 -5.33
CA ASP A 77 -2.53 20.79 -5.34
C ASP A 77 -1.22 21.36 -4.76
N SER A 78 -0.87 20.90 -3.56
CA SER A 78 0.37 21.26 -2.86
C SER A 78 1.53 20.32 -3.22
N ARG A 79 1.86 20.20 -4.51
CA ARG A 79 2.95 19.33 -4.96
C ARG A 79 4.31 19.88 -4.51
N SER A 80 4.93 19.23 -3.52
CA SER A 80 6.30 19.55 -3.09
C SER A 80 7.31 19.23 -4.20
N SER A 81 7.75 20.24 -4.95
CA SER A 81 8.90 20.12 -5.85
C SER A 81 10.19 20.33 -5.08
N ILE A 82 11.17 19.44 -5.26
CA ILE A 82 12.51 19.66 -4.75
C ILE A 82 13.11 20.84 -5.52
N LYS A 83 13.41 21.93 -4.82
CA LYS A 83 14.18 23.06 -5.36
C LYS A 83 15.58 22.99 -4.78
N ALA A 84 16.56 22.64 -5.61
CA ALA A 84 17.96 22.74 -5.24
C ALA A 84 18.35 24.22 -5.30
N LEU A 85 18.74 24.79 -4.17
CA LEU A 85 19.37 26.10 -4.12
C LEU A 85 20.87 25.89 -4.21
N PRO A 86 21.61 26.64 -5.04
CA PRO A 86 23.06 26.61 -5.00
C PRO A 86 23.54 27.24 -3.69
N GLU A 87 24.37 26.52 -2.95
CA GLU A 87 25.04 27.04 -1.76
C GLU A 87 26.43 27.55 -2.18
N GLY A 88 26.77 28.82 -1.89
CA GLY A 88 28.14 29.33 -1.97
C GLY A 88 28.47 30.29 -3.12
N GLY A 89 27.85 31.48 -3.10
CA GLY A 89 28.30 32.65 -3.86
C GLY A 89 28.87 33.72 -2.93
N GLU A 90 30.00 33.41 -2.30
CA GLU A 90 30.96 34.40 -1.77
C GLU A 90 32.35 34.07 -2.34
#